data_AF-A0A1I2VUE2-F1
#
_entry.id   AF-A0A1I2VUE2-F1
#
_cell.length_a   1.000
_cell.length_b   1.000
_cell.length_c   1.000
_cell.angle_alpha   90.00
_cell.angle_beta   90.00
_cell.angle_gamma   90.00
#
_symmetry.space_group_name_H-M   'P 1'
#
loop_
_entity.id
_entity.type
_entity.pdbx_description
1 polymer ?
#
loop_
_entity_poly.entity_id
_entity_poly.type
_entity_poly.pdbx_seq_one_letter_code
_entity_poly.pdbx_strand_id
1 'polypeptide(L)'
;MTTDIRSQLARQLLEKIAAAQAQNDEIDALKTRLRELGVAGSFTERFPDLGTVEVKAAKAASFKGLMPTLVPELFLAMTEAERTALQESGVVTMSEQWGNPFHGSITPKLLAASA
;
A
#
# COMPACT_ATOMS: atom_id res chain seq x y z
N MET A 1 21.78 -29.86 22.66
CA MET A 1 21.03 -29.52 21.44
C MET A 1 20.17 -28.30 21.73
N THR A 2 20.75 -27.10 21.64
CA THR A 2 20.04 -25.83 21.87
C THR A 2 19.44 -25.43 20.54
N THR A 3 18.17 -25.75 20.31
CA THR A 3 17.42 -25.22 19.17
C THR A 3 17.45 -23.69 19.28
N ASP A 4 18.12 -23.05 18.32
CA ASP A 4 18.34 -21.61 18.25
C ASP A 4 17.00 -20.86 18.42
N ILE A 5 16.92 -19.95 19.40
CA ILE A 5 15.74 -19.13 19.71
C ILE A 5 15.20 -18.45 18.45
N ARG A 6 16.09 -18.06 17.53
CA ARG A 6 15.72 -17.47 16.22
C ARG A 6 14.88 -18.43 15.38
N SER A 7 15.25 -19.70 15.34
CA SER A 7 14.53 -20.74 14.59
C SER A 7 13.16 -21.03 15.19
N GLN A 8 13.05 -21.00 16.53
CA GLN A 8 11.78 -21.19 17.22
C GLN A 8 10.80 -20.03 16.95
N LEU A 9 11.28 -18.78 17.05
CA LEU A 9 10.46 -17.59 16.78
C LEU A 9 10.02 -17.51 15.31
N ALA A 10 10.92 -17.82 14.37
CA ALA A 10 10.57 -17.86 12.94
C ALA A 10 9.49 -18.92 12.65
N ARG A 11 9.60 -20.11 13.26
CA ARG A 11 8.59 -21.17 13.13
C ARG A 11 7.24 -20.75 13.71
N GLN A 12 7.22 -20.22 14.93
CA GLN A 12 5.99 -19.74 15.57
C GLN A 12 5.30 -18.64 14.74
N LEU A 13 6.08 -17.73 14.15
CA LEU A 13 5.57 -16.70 13.25
C LEU A 13 4.89 -17.33 12.03
N LEU A 14 5.55 -18.26 11.34
CA LEU A 14 4.99 -18.91 10.15
C LEU A 14 3.72 -19.71 10.47
N GLU A 15 3.69 -20.43 11.60
CA GLU A 15 2.51 -21.17 12.06
C GLU A 15 1.33 -20.23 12.35
N LYS A 16 1.58 -19.07 12.97
CA LYS A 16 0.55 -18.06 13.23
C LYS A 16 -0.01 -17.44 11.95
N ILE A 17 0.85 -17.14 10.98
CA ILE A 17 0.42 -16.60 9.67
C ILE A 17 -0.40 -17.67 8.92
N ALA A 18 0.07 -18.91 8.88
CA ALA A 18 -0.64 -20.01 8.22
C ALA A 18 -2.03 -20.24 8.84
N ALA A 19 -2.13 -20.20 10.19
CA ALA A 19 -3.42 -20.34 10.88
C ALA A 19 -4.38 -19.17 10.59
N ALA A 20 -3.86 -17.95 10.44
CA ALA A 20 -4.66 -16.78 10.10
C ALA A 20 -5.09 -16.74 8.62
N GLN A 21 -4.44 -17.50 7.74
CA GLN A 21 -4.70 -17.44 6.30
C GLN A 21 -6.16 -17.77 5.95
N ALA A 22 -6.72 -18.84 6.53
CA ALA A 22 -8.12 -19.20 6.29
C ALA A 22 -9.09 -18.09 6.70
N GLN A 23 -8.83 -17.42 7.83
CA GLN A 23 -9.64 -16.28 8.29
C GLN A 23 -9.50 -15.07 7.36
N ASN A 24 -8.29 -14.81 6.84
CA ASN A 24 -8.07 -13.75 5.88
C ASN A 24 -8.81 -14.03 4.56
N ASP A 25 -8.80 -15.27 4.09
CA ASP A 25 -9.53 -15.69 2.89
C ASP A 25 -11.05 -15.51 3.08
N GLU A 26 -11.58 -15.87 4.25
CA GLU A 26 -12.98 -15.62 4.62
C GLU A 26 -13.31 -14.12 4.66
N ILE A 27 -12.43 -13.29 5.25
CA ILE A 27 -12.59 -11.84 5.29
C ILE A 27 -12.61 -11.25 3.87
N ASP A 28 -11.74 -11.72 2.99
CA ASP A 28 -11.67 -11.22 1.62
C ASP A 28 -12.87 -11.69 0.78
N ALA A 29 -13.39 -12.89 1.04
CA ALA A 29 -14.66 -13.35 0.48
C ALA A 29 -15.84 -12.47 0.95
N LEU A 30 -15.89 -12.09 2.23
CA LEU A 30 -16.89 -11.16 2.78
C LEU A 30 -16.78 -9.78 2.14
N LYS A 31 -15.57 -9.21 2.03
CA LYS A 31 -15.34 -7.94 1.32
C LYS A 31 -15.80 -8.01 -0.13
N THR A 32 -15.58 -9.12 -0.80
CA THR A 32 -16.00 -9.32 -2.20
C THR A 32 -17.52 -9.29 -2.32
N ARG A 33 -18.23 -10.05 -1.49
CA ARG A 33 -19.70 -10.00 -1.43
C ARG A 33 -20.25 -8.61 -1.10
N LEU A 34 -19.63 -7.91 -0.14
CA LEU A 34 -20.02 -6.54 0.21
C LEU A 34 -19.85 -5.58 -0.98
N ARG A 35 -18.77 -5.72 -1.77
CA ARG A 35 -18.59 -4.93 -3.00
C ARG A 35 -19.62 -5.27 -4.08
N GLU A 36 -20.00 -6.53 -4.24
CA GLU A 36 -21.06 -6.96 -5.16
C GLU A 36 -22.40 -6.31 -4.81
N LEU A 37 -22.75 -6.24 -3.52
CA LEU A 37 -23.94 -5.52 -3.05
C LEU A 37 -23.84 -4.01 -3.31
N GLY A 38 -22.63 -3.45 -3.28
CA GLY A 38 -22.34 -2.05 -3.57
C GLY A 38 -22.51 -1.63 -5.04
N VAL A 39 -22.81 -2.57 -5.95
CA VAL A 39 -23.11 -2.27 -7.36
C VAL A 39 -24.39 -1.43 -7.50
N ALA A 40 -25.37 -1.65 -6.62
CA ALA A 40 -26.62 -0.89 -6.61
C ALA A 40 -26.47 0.52 -6.01
N GLY A 41 -25.35 0.83 -5.34
CA GLY A 41 -25.10 2.10 -4.68
C GLY A 41 -24.16 1.97 -3.50
N SER A 42 -23.63 3.11 -3.03
CA SER A 42 -22.81 3.14 -1.81
C SER A 42 -23.72 3.00 -0.59
N PHE A 43 -23.23 2.31 0.45
CA PHE A 43 -23.96 2.15 1.71
C PHE A 43 -23.02 2.08 2.91
N THR A 44 -23.57 2.31 4.10
CA THR A 44 -22.83 2.28 5.37
C THR A 44 -23.65 1.54 6.41
N GLU A 45 -23.08 0.46 6.95
CA GLU A 45 -23.66 -0.31 8.04
C GLU A 45 -22.95 0.02 9.35
N ARG A 46 -23.71 0.24 10.43
CA ARG A 46 -23.19 0.58 11.77
C ARG A 46 -23.63 -0.46 12.78
N PHE A 47 -22.67 -1.02 13.51
CA PHE A 47 -22.85 -2.00 14.57
C PHE A 47 -22.33 -1.40 15.88
N PRO A 48 -23.20 -1.02 16.85
CA PRO A 48 -22.81 -0.28 18.06
C PRO A 48 -21.72 -0.95 18.92
N ASP A 49 -21.61 -2.27 18.84
CA ASP A 49 -20.70 -3.13 19.58
C ASP A 49 -19.44 -3.53 18.82
N LEU A 50 -19.39 -3.30 17.49
CA LEU A 50 -18.31 -3.81 16.62
C LEU A 50 -17.66 -2.75 15.72
N GLY A 51 -18.39 -1.72 15.28
CA GLY A 51 -17.85 -0.66 14.43
C GLY A 51 -18.70 -0.32 13.21
N THR A 52 -18.07 0.09 12.11
CA THR A 52 -18.74 0.57 10.89
C THR A 52 -18.11 -0.03 9.64
N VAL A 53 -18.95 -0.43 8.68
CA VAL A 53 -18.53 -0.88 7.35
C VAL A 53 -19.10 0.09 6.31
N GLU A 54 -18.20 0.76 5.58
CA GLU A 54 -18.56 1.65 4.47
C GLU A 54 -18.19 1.00 3.13
N VAL A 55 -19.18 0.84 2.24
CA VAL A 55 -18.98 0.34 0.88
C VAL A 55 -19.26 1.47 -0.11
N LYS A 56 -18.26 1.80 -0.92
CA LYS A 56 -18.36 2.82 -1.97
C LYS A 56 -18.57 2.15 -3.33
N ALA A 57 -19.59 2.60 -4.04
CA ALA A 57 -19.85 2.16 -5.40
C ALA A 57 -18.66 2.50 -6.31
N ALA A 58 -18.38 1.63 -7.27
CA ALA A 58 -17.37 1.89 -8.28
C ALA A 58 -17.77 3.13 -9.09
N LYS A 59 -16.84 4.08 -9.22
CA LYS A 59 -17.02 5.28 -10.06
C LYS A 59 -16.09 5.17 -11.25
N ALA A 60 -16.62 5.42 -12.46
CA ALA A 60 -15.80 5.52 -13.66
C ALA A 60 -14.71 6.59 -13.45
N ALA A 61 -13.52 6.32 -13.98
CA ALA A 61 -12.44 7.30 -13.96
C ALA A 61 -12.91 8.59 -14.64
N SER A 62 -12.86 9.70 -13.90
CA SER A 62 -13.14 11.02 -14.45
C SER A 62 -11.84 11.71 -14.83
N PHE A 63 -11.78 12.31 -16.02
CA PHE A 63 -10.66 13.16 -16.40
C PHE A 63 -10.54 14.33 -15.41
N LYS A 64 -9.40 14.45 -14.74
CA LYS A 64 -9.11 15.50 -13.76
C LYS A 64 -8.33 16.69 -14.35
N GLY A 65 -7.96 16.63 -15.64
CA GLY A 65 -7.09 17.60 -16.29
C GLY A 65 -5.75 17.01 -16.72
N LEU A 66 -4.89 17.87 -17.26
CA LEU A 66 -3.50 17.54 -17.59
C LEU A 66 -2.59 17.96 -16.44
N MET A 67 -1.72 17.06 -15.99
CA MET A 67 -0.69 17.36 -15.00
C MET A 67 0.68 17.36 -15.70
N PRO A 68 1.38 18.51 -15.79
CA PRO A 68 2.71 18.55 -16.38
C PRO A 68 3.66 17.67 -15.56
N THR A 69 4.57 16.97 -16.25
CA THR A 69 5.55 16.09 -15.62
C THR A 69 6.95 16.57 -16.00
N LEU A 70 7.83 16.70 -15.00
CA LEU A 70 9.25 16.96 -15.23
C LEU A 70 9.92 15.66 -15.68
N VAL A 71 10.64 15.69 -16.81
CA VAL A 71 11.45 14.56 -17.26
C VAL A 71 12.81 14.62 -16.54
N PRO A 72 13.09 13.73 -15.58
CA PRO A 72 14.26 13.87 -14.70
C PRO A 72 15.58 13.87 -15.47
N GLU A 73 15.70 13.03 -16.50
CA GLU A 73 16.93 12.87 -17.27
C GLU A 73 17.29 14.16 -18.03
N LEU A 74 16.27 14.84 -18.58
CA LEU A 74 16.47 16.13 -19.26
C LEU A 74 16.81 17.23 -18.27
N PHE A 75 16.15 17.27 -17.11
CA PHE A 75 16.44 18.25 -16.07
C PHE A 75 17.86 18.09 -15.50
N LEU A 76 18.33 16.85 -15.34
CA LEU A 76 19.69 16.56 -14.88
C LEU A 76 20.75 16.83 -15.95
N ALA A 77 20.41 16.69 -17.23
CA ALA A 77 21.29 17.00 -18.35
C ALA A 77 21.46 18.51 -18.62
N MET A 78 20.59 19.36 -18.07
CA MET A 78 20.72 20.82 -18.16
C MET A 78 22.02 21.31 -17.49
N THR A 79 22.46 22.50 -17.85
CA THR A 79 23.52 23.21 -17.14
C THR A 79 23.04 23.65 -15.75
N GLU A 80 23.97 23.94 -14.86
CA GLU A 80 23.62 24.46 -13.52
C GLU A 80 22.88 25.80 -13.61
N ALA A 81 23.28 26.69 -14.51
CA ALA A 81 22.63 27.98 -14.73
C ALA A 81 21.16 27.84 -15.15
N GLU A 82 20.84 26.89 -16.05
CA GLU A 82 19.47 26.62 -16.48
C GLU A 82 18.62 26.04 -15.34
N ARG A 83 19.17 25.13 -14.55
CA ARG A 83 18.48 24.57 -13.38
C ARG A 83 18.18 25.65 -12.33
N THR A 84 19.12 26.55 -12.08
CA THR A 84 18.94 27.67 -11.15
C THR A 84 17.87 28.61 -11.65
N ALA A 85 17.86 28.97 -12.94
CA ALA A 85 16.81 29.81 -13.52
C ALA A 85 15.41 29.18 -13.42
N LEU A 86 15.29 27.86 -13.59
CA LEU A 86 14.02 27.13 -13.38
C LEU A 86 13.57 27.13 -11.91
N GLN A 87 14.51 27.12 -10.97
CA GLN A 87 14.20 27.21 -9.55
C GLN A 87 13.80 28.62 -9.12
N GLU A 88 14.54 29.64 -9.55
CA GLU A 88 14.25 31.04 -9.26
C GLU A 88 12.91 31.51 -9.88
N SER A 89 12.56 31.00 -11.06
CA SER A 89 11.25 31.26 -11.69
C SER A 89 10.08 30.51 -11.06
N GLY A 90 10.34 29.61 -10.10
CA GLY A 90 9.32 28.79 -9.43
C GLY A 90 8.72 27.69 -10.30
N VAL A 91 9.31 27.40 -11.48
CA VAL A 91 8.90 26.29 -12.35
C VAL A 91 9.25 24.95 -11.72
N VAL A 92 10.38 24.89 -11.00
CA VAL A 92 10.83 23.72 -10.24
C VAL A 92 11.11 24.14 -8.81
N THR A 93 10.60 23.37 -7.84
CA THR A 93 10.95 23.55 -6.44
C THR A 93 11.71 22.35 -5.93
N MET A 94 12.75 22.60 -5.13
CA MET A 94 13.52 21.56 -4.46
C MET A 94 13.13 21.55 -2.99
N SER A 95 12.75 20.38 -2.48
CA SER A 95 12.53 20.14 -1.06
C SER A 95 13.52 19.10 -0.56
N GLU A 96 14.00 19.26 0.67
CA GLU A 96 14.78 18.23 1.33
C GLU A 96 13.93 16.97 1.48
N GLN A 97 14.50 15.84 1.06
CA GLN A 97 13.89 14.53 1.27
C GLN A 97 14.81 13.69 2.13
N TRP A 98 14.25 13.18 3.22
CA TRP A 98 14.92 12.24 4.09
C TRP A 98 14.35 10.85 3.80
N GLY A 99 15.24 9.87 3.69
CA GLY A 99 14.81 8.48 3.70
C GLY A 99 14.08 8.17 5.01
N ASN A 100 13.07 7.30 4.94
CA ASN A 100 12.46 6.81 6.18
C ASN A 100 13.52 6.07 7.02
N PRO A 101 13.54 6.25 8.35
CA PRO A 101 14.42 5.47 9.21
C PRO A 101 14.16 3.97 8.99
N PHE A 102 15.21 3.23 8.65
CA PHE A 102 15.11 1.78 8.40
C PHE A 102 15.25 1.02 9.72
N HIS A 103 14.16 0.39 10.15
CA HIS A 103 14.09 -0.37 11.41
C HIS A 103 14.32 -1.88 11.24
N GLY A 104 14.90 -2.30 10.11
CA GLY A 104 14.91 -3.71 9.72
C GLY A 104 13.55 -4.18 9.21
N SER A 105 13.53 -5.25 8.42
CA SER A 105 12.30 -5.85 7.90
C SER A 105 12.35 -7.36 8.04
N ILE A 106 11.21 -7.95 8.38
CA ILE A 106 11.01 -9.40 8.40
C ILE A 106 10.00 -9.72 7.29
N THR A 107 10.44 -10.45 6.27
CA THR A 107 9.58 -10.87 5.16
C THR A 107 9.36 -12.38 5.23
N PRO A 108 8.27 -12.86 5.85
CA PRO A 108 7.95 -14.28 5.88
C PRO A 108 7.52 -14.74 4.48
N LYS A 109 8.01 -15.91 4.05
CA LYS A 109 7.57 -16.58 2.82
C LYS A 109 6.97 -17.92 3.19
N LEU A 110 5.65 -18.05 3.06
CA LEU A 110 4.98 -19.33 3.16
C LEU A 110 5.21 -20.12 1.88
N LEU A 111 5.48 -21.41 2.00
CA LEU A 111 5.39 -22.31 0.86
C LEU A 111 3.90 -22.41 0.50
N ALA A 112 3.56 -22.22 -0.77
CA ALA A 112 2.18 -22.38 -1.23
C ALA A 112 1.67 -23.74 -0.77
N ALA A 113 0.51 -23.77 -0.11
CA ALA A 113 -0.19 -25.03 0.14
C ALA A 113 -0.43 -25.67 -1.23
N SER A 114 0.20 -26.81 -1.50
CA SER A 114 -0.20 -27.63 -2.64
C SER A 114 -1.65 -28.01 -2.38
N ALA A 115 -2.54 -27.54 -3.26
CA ALA A 115 -3.98 -27.80 -3.23
C ALA A 115 -4.29 -29.30 -3.34
#